data_AF-A0A4S0JFN2-F1
#
_entry.id   AF-A0A4S0JFN2-F1
#
_cell.length_a   1.000
_cell.length_b   1.000
_cell.length_c   1.000
_cell.angle_alpha   90.00
_cell.angle_beta   90.00
_cell.angle_gamma   90.00
#
_symmetry.space_group_name_H-M   'P 1'
#
loop_
_entity.id
_entity.type
_entity.pdbx_description
1 polymer ?
#
loop_
_entity_poly.entity_id
_entity_poly.type
_entity_poly.pdbx_seq_one_letter_code
_entity_poly.pdbx_strand_id
1 'polypeptide(L)'
;VVNSVAKDDYTNTKREQEEMVVVSGQRHCVLRPTLMFGWFDPKHLGWLSRFMARTPVFPIPGDGRFMRQPLYERDFCRCIAKCIQTEPDGQVFDVVG
;
A
#
# COMPACT_ATOMS: atom_id res chain seq x y z
N VAL A 1 3.41 2.73 -2.93
CA VAL A 1 2.89 4.12 -3.05
C VAL A 1 3.86 5.06 -3.75
N VAL A 2 5.12 5.14 -3.30
CA VAL A 2 6.15 5.96 -3.98
C VAL A 2 6.40 5.48 -5.42
N ASN A 3 6.45 4.18 -5.66
CA ASN A 3 6.63 3.63 -7.02
C ASN A 3 5.36 3.67 -7.91
N SER A 4 4.37 4.50 -7.57
CA SER A 4 3.17 4.68 -8.39
C SER A 4 3.49 5.46 -9.68
N VAL A 5 2.85 5.08 -10.78
CA VAL A 5 2.85 5.84 -12.06
C VAL A 5 1.97 7.10 -11.93
N ALA A 6 1.04 7.12 -10.98
CA ALA A 6 0.19 8.26 -10.74
C ALA A 6 1.01 9.46 -10.26
N LYS A 7 0.75 10.63 -10.87
CA LYS A 7 1.29 11.92 -10.45
C LYS A 7 0.17 12.68 -9.74
N ASP A 8 0.13 12.55 -8.43
CA ASP A 8 -0.85 13.21 -7.57
C ASP A 8 -0.17 13.74 -6.30
N ASP A 9 -0.83 14.69 -5.63
CA ASP A 9 -0.31 15.33 -4.43
C ASP A 9 -0.06 14.33 -3.30
N TYR A 10 -0.84 13.25 -3.25
CA TYR A 10 -0.66 12.18 -2.27
C TYR A 10 0.68 11.46 -2.47
N THR A 11 1.04 11.13 -3.71
CA THR A 11 2.28 10.44 -4.05
C THR A 11 3.48 11.35 -3.84
N ASN A 12 3.35 12.65 -4.15
CA ASN A 12 4.40 13.65 -3.92
C ASN A 12 4.68 13.84 -2.42
N THR A 13 3.64 14.09 -1.62
CA THR A 13 3.79 14.26 -0.17
C THR A 13 4.34 13.00 0.51
N LYS A 14 4.04 11.80 0.01
CA LYS A 14 4.64 10.56 0.50
C LYS A 14 6.12 10.39 0.14
N ARG A 15 6.55 10.88 -1.01
CA ARG A 15 7.99 10.92 -1.38
C ARG A 15 8.76 11.85 -0.44
N GLU A 16 8.25 13.07 -0.25
CA GLU A 16 8.84 14.04 0.65
C GLU A 16 8.89 13.53 2.09
N GLN A 17 7.82 12.88 2.55
CA GLN A 17 7.78 12.24 3.88
C GLN A 17 8.88 11.19 4.04
N GLU A 18 9.06 10.33 3.04
CA GLU A 18 10.09 9.29 3.08
C GLU A 18 11.49 9.89 3.13
N GLU A 19 11.76 10.89 2.29
CA GLU A 19 13.04 11.60 2.25
C GLU A 19 13.35 12.25 3.60
N MET A 20 12.39 12.93 4.21
CA MET A 20 12.54 13.55 5.53
C MET A 20 12.98 12.54 6.61
N VAL A 21 12.43 11.33 6.61
CA VAL A 21 12.83 10.28 7.57
C VAL A 21 14.22 9.76 7.25
N VAL A 22 14.53 9.53 5.98
CA VAL A 22 15.85 9.03 5.55
C VAL A 22 16.98 9.99 5.93
N VAL A 23 16.78 11.30 5.73
CA VAL A 23 17.80 12.31 6.06
C VAL A 23 17.88 12.66 7.55
N SER A 24 16.92 12.21 8.37
CA SER A 24 16.87 12.55 9.80
C SER A 24 18.01 11.95 10.63
N GLY A 25 18.71 10.95 10.09
CA GLY A 25 19.77 10.20 10.80
C GLY A 25 19.24 9.30 11.92
N GLN A 26 17.92 9.19 12.08
CA GLN A 26 17.32 8.24 13.01
C GLN A 26 17.39 6.82 12.44
N ARG A 27 17.60 5.81 13.30
CA ARG A 27 17.48 4.41 12.88
C ARG A 27 16.04 4.14 12.43
N HIS A 28 15.88 3.65 11.21
CA HIS A 28 14.58 3.44 10.61
C HIS A 28 14.61 2.34 9.55
N CYS A 29 13.41 1.90 9.17
CA CYS A 29 13.20 1.17 7.92
C CYS A 29 11.92 1.70 7.27
N VAL A 30 11.85 1.67 5.94
CA VAL A 30 10.70 2.12 5.17
C VAL A 30 9.96 0.90 4.63
N LEU A 31 8.65 0.82 4.91
CA LEU A 31 7.77 -0.18 4.34
C LEU A 31 6.83 0.50 3.34
N ARG A 32 6.89 0.10 2.07
CA ARG A 32 6.05 0.62 0.99
C ARG A 32 5.03 -0.47 0.58
N PRO A 33 3.84 -0.51 1.23
CA PRO A 33 2.81 -1.46 0.83
C PRO A 33 2.15 -1.07 -0.49
N THR A 34 1.62 -2.08 -1.19
CA THR A 34 0.63 -1.92 -2.26
C THR A 34 -0.78 -1.76 -1.68
N LEU A 35 -1.81 -1.77 -2.54
CA LEU A 35 -3.21 -1.69 -2.11
C LEU A 35 -3.52 -2.81 -1.11
N MET A 36 -3.82 -2.44 0.13
CA MET A 36 -4.13 -3.42 1.16
C MET A 36 -5.61 -3.80 1.16
N PHE A 37 -5.90 -5.06 1.50
CA PHE A 37 -7.25 -5.54 1.74
C PHE A 37 -7.27 -6.41 3.01
N GLY A 38 -8.45 -6.56 3.60
CA GLY A 38 -8.55 -7.26 4.88
C GLY A 38 -9.89 -7.20 5.57
N TRP A 39 -9.95 -7.79 6.76
CA TRP A 39 -11.13 -7.64 7.61
C TRP A 39 -11.29 -6.16 7.98
N PHE A 40 -12.53 -5.64 7.85
CA PHE A 40 -12.90 -4.24 8.08
C PHE A 40 -12.44 -3.24 7.01
N ASP A 41 -12.03 -3.67 5.81
CA ASP A 41 -11.78 -2.74 4.70
C ASP A 41 -13.09 -2.02 4.29
N PRO A 42 -13.30 -0.75 4.69
CA PRO A 42 -14.56 -0.07 4.44
C PRO A 42 -14.55 0.63 3.07
N LYS A 43 -13.41 0.70 2.39
CA LYS A 43 -13.18 1.63 1.27
C LYS A 43 -12.73 0.93 -0.01
N HIS A 44 -11.85 -0.06 0.05
CA HIS A 44 -11.24 -0.64 -1.15
C HIS A 44 -12.01 -1.88 -1.63
N LEU A 45 -11.40 -3.07 -1.53
CA LEU A 45 -11.98 -4.32 -2.01
C LEU A 45 -13.21 -4.72 -1.18
N GLY A 46 -13.27 -4.35 0.10
CA GLY A 46 -14.46 -4.59 0.93
C GLY A 46 -15.69 -3.81 0.47
N TRP A 47 -15.53 -2.53 0.09
CA TRP A 47 -16.62 -1.76 -0.51
C TRP A 47 -17.00 -2.31 -1.89
N LEU A 48 -15.99 -2.60 -2.72
CA LEU A 48 -16.17 -3.12 -4.06
C LEU A 48 -16.95 -4.45 -4.06
N SER A 49 -16.59 -5.37 -3.17
CA SER A 49 -17.29 -6.65 -2.98
C SER A 49 -18.76 -6.45 -2.64
N ARG A 50 -19.08 -5.48 -1.77
CA ARG A 50 -20.46 -5.15 -1.39
C ARG A 50 -21.25 -4.53 -2.55
N PHE A 51 -20.59 -3.74 -3.40
CA PHE A 51 -21.21 -3.18 -4.60
C PHE A 51 -21.51 -4.28 -5.62
N MET A 52 -20.53 -5.16 -5.88
CA MET A 52 -20.69 -6.29 -6.81
C MET A 52 -21.75 -7.29 -6.35
N ALA A 53 -21.92 -7.47 -5.04
CA ALA A 53 -22.97 -8.33 -4.49
C ALA A 53 -24.40 -7.80 -4.71
N ARG A 54 -24.56 -6.51 -5.05
CA ARG A 54 -25.87 -5.84 -5.18
C ARG A 54 -26.20 -5.44 -6.62
N THR A 55 -25.19 -5.23 -7.45
CA THR A 55 -25.36 -4.68 -8.80
C THR A 55 -24.99 -5.71 -9.85
N PRO A 56 -25.87 -6.04 -10.81
CA PRO A 56 -25.57 -6.99 -11.88
C PRO A 56 -24.64 -6.42 -12.97
N VAL A 57 -24.36 -5.12 -12.93
CA VAL A 57 -23.53 -4.39 -13.90
C VAL A 57 -22.35 -3.75 -13.17
N PHE A 58 -21.14 -3.97 -13.70
CA PHE A 58 -19.91 -3.41 -13.16
C PHE A 58 -19.18 -2.56 -14.20
N PRO A 59 -19.21 -1.21 -14.08
CA PRO A 59 -18.51 -0.35 -15.03
C PRO A 59 -16.99 -0.43 -14.79
N ILE A 60 -16.23 -0.62 -15.87
CA ILE A 60 -14.78 -0.60 -15.85
C ILE A 60 -14.33 0.69 -16.55
N PRO A 61 -13.70 1.64 -15.84
CA PRO A 61 -13.17 2.85 -16.45
C PRO A 61 -12.04 2.53 -17.44
N GLY A 62 -11.95 3.26 -18.55
CA GLY A 62 -10.85 3.15 -19.51
C GLY A 62 -10.83 1.82 -20.27
N ASP A 63 -9.64 1.22 -20.41
CA ASP A 63 -9.41 -0.03 -21.15
C ASP A 63 -9.44 -1.30 -20.26
N GLY A 64 -9.61 -1.12 -18.94
CA GLY A 64 -9.64 -2.19 -17.96
C GLY A 64 -8.29 -2.86 -17.67
N ARG A 65 -7.19 -2.39 -18.25
CA ARG A 65 -5.86 -3.01 -18.11
C ARG A 65 -5.12 -2.44 -16.90
N PHE A 66 -5.67 -2.68 -15.71
CA PHE A 66 -5.06 -2.21 -14.45
C PHE A 66 -4.38 -3.36 -13.72
N MET A 67 -3.05 -3.46 -13.81
CA MET A 67 -2.29 -4.38 -12.97
C MET A 67 -2.41 -3.96 -11.50
N ARG A 68 -2.86 -4.89 -10.64
CA ARG A 68 -3.02 -4.67 -9.21
C ARG A 68 -2.40 -5.84 -8.45
N GLN A 69 -1.70 -5.55 -7.36
CA GLN A 69 -1.15 -6.54 -6.43
C GLN A 69 -1.71 -6.26 -5.03
N PRO A 70 -2.88 -6.80 -4.68
CA PRO A 70 -3.48 -6.58 -3.37
C PRO A 70 -2.63 -7.26 -2.28
N LEU A 71 -2.25 -6.50 -1.26
CA LEU A 71 -1.51 -7.01 -0.11
C LEU A 71 -2.48 -7.33 1.04
N TYR A 72 -2.44 -8.55 1.56
CA TYR A 72 -3.26 -8.93 2.71
C TYR A 72 -2.75 -8.23 3.98
N GLU A 73 -3.65 -7.65 4.79
CA GLU A 73 -3.29 -6.83 5.95
C GLU A 73 -2.47 -7.61 6.98
N ARG A 74 -2.80 -8.89 7.20
CA ARG A 74 -2.07 -9.71 8.19
C ARG A 74 -0.67 -10.05 7.73
N ASP A 75 -0.43 -10.15 6.42
CA ASP A 75 0.93 -10.35 5.89
C ASP A 75 1.78 -9.09 6.11
N PHE A 76 1.19 -7.92 5.89
CA PHE A 76 1.86 -6.66 6.21
C PHE A 76 2.19 -6.55 7.71
N CYS A 77 1.27 -6.95 8.59
CA CYS A 77 1.54 -7.00 10.04
C CYS A 77 2.71 -7.93 10.38
N ARG A 78 2.84 -9.08 9.70
CA ARG A 78 3.98 -9.99 9.88
C ARG A 78 5.30 -9.34 9.44
N CYS A 79 5.30 -8.60 8.33
CA CYS A 79 6.47 -7.82 7.90
C CYS A 79 6.86 -6.79 8.95
N ILE A 80 5.91 -6.01 9.48
CA ILE A 80 6.17 -5.02 10.55
C ILE A 80 6.76 -5.71 11.78
N ALA A 81 6.14 -6.78 12.25
CA ALA A 81 6.61 -7.52 13.42
C ALA A 81 8.05 -8.04 13.22
N LYS A 82 8.38 -8.49 12.01
CA LYS A 82 9.73 -8.93 11.66
C LYS A 82 10.72 -7.77 11.68
N CYS A 83 10.38 -6.63 11.10
CA CYS A 83 11.24 -5.44 11.11
C CYS A 83 11.49 -4.91 12.53
N ILE A 84 10.50 -4.98 13.42
CA ILE A 84 10.69 -4.64 14.85
C ILE A 84 11.70 -5.59 15.49
N GLN A 85 11.63 -6.90 15.20
CA GLN A 85 12.53 -7.88 15.78
C GLN A 85 13.96 -7.79 15.23
N THR A 86 14.13 -7.49 13.94
CA THR A 86 15.45 -7.46 13.29
C THR A 86 16.08 -6.09 13.27
N GLU A 87 15.31 -5.04 13.56
CA GLU A 87 15.70 -3.63 13.53
C GLU A 87 16.56 -3.26 12.31
N PRO A 88 16.08 -3.41 11.07
CA PRO A 88 16.82 -2.97 9.89
C PRO A 88 17.18 -1.49 10.02
N ASP A 89 18.36 -1.13 9.53
CA ASP A 89 18.85 0.25 9.58
C ASP A 89 19.00 0.81 8.16
N GLY A 90 18.19 1.82 7.85
CA GLY A 90 18.15 2.49 6.55
C GLY A 90 17.56 1.66 5.40
N GLN A 91 16.98 0.49 5.68
CA GLN A 91 16.45 -0.39 4.62
C GLN A 91 15.05 0.05 4.15
N VAL A 92 14.82 -0.10 2.86
CA VAL A 92 13.55 0.20 2.20
C VAL A 92 13.00 -1.07 1.55
N PHE A 93 11.76 -1.42 1.88
CA PHE A 93 11.09 -2.61 1.39
C PHE A 93 9.82 -2.25 0.61
N ASP A 94 9.76 -2.67 -0.65
CA ASP A 94 8.51 -2.72 -1.40
C ASP A 94 7.76 -4.00 -1.04
N VAL A 95 6.66 -3.86 -0.28
CA VAL A 95 5.88 -5.01 0.21
C VAL A 95 4.68 -5.18 -0.71
N VAL A 96 4.72 -6.26 -1.50
CA VAL A 96 3.68 -6.61 -2.48
C VAL A 96 3.06 -7.95 -2.11
N GLY A 97 1.80 -8.14 -2.50
CA GLY A 97 1.10 -9.43 -2.43
C GLY A 97 1.24 -10.25 -3.70
#